data_AF-F3FVC2-F1
#
_entry.id   AF-F3FVC2-F1
#
_cell.length_a   1.000
_cell.length_b   1.000
_cell.length_c   1.000
_cell.angle_alpha   90.00
_cell.angle_beta   90.00
_cell.angle_gamma   90.00
#
_symmetry.space_group_name_H-M   'P 1'
#
loop_
_entity.id
_entity.type
_entity.pdbx_description
1 polymer ?
#
loop_
_entity_poly.entity_id
_entity_poly.type
_entity_poly.pdbx_seq_one_letter_code
_entity_poly.pdbx_strand_id
1 'polypeptide(L)'
;MMGEQFVTGETIGEALANASRFEAKGFRYSYDMLGEAALTEHDAQKYLASYEQAIHSIGKASHGRGIYEGPGISIKLSALHPRYSRAQYERVMDELYPRLLSLTLLAKQYDIGLNIDAEEADRLELSLDLLERLC
;
A
#
# COMPACT_ATOMS: atom_id res chain seq x y z
N MET A 1 2.72 24.76 4.13
CA MET A 1 1.63 25.46 3.40
C MET A 1 0.99 24.68 2.25
N MET A 2 1.69 24.24 1.18
CA MET A 2 1.00 23.42 0.13
C MET A 2 0.81 21.95 0.52
N GLY A 3 1.79 21.30 1.18
CA GLY A 3 1.69 19.87 1.55
C GLY A 3 0.63 19.55 2.61
N GLU A 4 0.36 20.49 3.54
CA GLU A 4 -0.61 20.29 4.64
C GLU A 4 -2.06 20.12 4.16
N GLN A 5 -2.40 20.55 2.93
CA GLN A 5 -3.75 20.37 2.38
C GLN A 5 -3.95 18.99 1.75
N PHE A 6 -2.87 18.33 1.33
CA PHE A 6 -2.93 17.07 0.59
C PHE A 6 -2.50 15.86 1.44
N VAL A 7 -1.94 16.11 2.63
CA VAL A 7 -1.48 15.07 3.56
C VAL A 7 -2.39 15.01 4.79
N THR A 8 -2.88 13.81 5.12
CA THR A 8 -3.81 13.62 6.26
C THR A 8 -3.09 13.62 7.61
N GLY A 9 -1.80 13.28 7.65
CA GLY A 9 -0.91 13.31 8.81
C GLY A 9 0.52 12.95 8.41
N GLU A 10 1.53 13.35 9.18
CA GLU A 10 2.93 13.02 8.88
C GLU A 10 3.23 11.54 9.18
N THR A 11 2.47 10.97 10.11
CA THR A 11 2.51 9.54 10.45
C THR A 11 1.16 8.88 10.27
N ILE A 12 1.15 7.56 10.12
CA ILE A 12 -0.11 6.80 10.04
C ILE A 12 -0.96 6.97 11.30
N GLY A 13 -0.35 7.13 12.48
CA GLY A 13 -1.07 7.38 13.72
C GLY A 13 -1.82 8.71 13.72
N GLU A 14 -1.18 9.78 13.24
CA GLU A 14 -1.84 11.08 13.06
C GLU A 14 -2.94 11.02 12.01
N ALA A 15 -2.68 10.36 10.88
CA ALA A 15 -3.66 10.23 9.81
C ALA A 15 -4.92 9.46 10.27
N LEU A 16 -4.76 8.41 11.07
CA LEU A 16 -5.86 7.67 11.69
C LEU A 16 -6.64 8.55 12.69
N ALA A 17 -5.94 9.32 13.52
CA ALA A 17 -6.59 10.23 14.48
C ALA A 17 -7.45 11.29 13.76
N ASN A 18 -6.92 11.86 12.67
CA ASN A 18 -7.59 12.89 11.88
C ASN A 18 -8.79 12.36 11.07
N ALA A 19 -8.77 11.08 10.68
CA ALA A 19 -9.85 10.44 9.92
C ALA A 19 -11.14 10.26 10.73
N SER A 20 -11.05 10.05 12.04
CA SER A 20 -12.18 9.73 12.93
C SER A 20 -13.40 10.67 12.78
N ARG A 21 -13.15 11.98 12.59
CA ARG A 21 -14.20 13.00 12.44
C ARG A 21 -15.05 12.80 11.18
N PHE A 22 -14.46 12.33 10.09
CA PHE A 22 -15.16 12.10 8.84
C PHE A 22 -15.71 10.67 8.75
N GLU A 23 -15.07 9.69 9.38
CA GLU A 23 -15.63 8.35 9.54
C GLU A 23 -16.97 8.39 10.30
N ALA A 24 -17.08 9.23 11.34
CA ALA A 24 -18.35 9.46 12.05
C ALA A 24 -19.47 10.04 11.16
N LYS A 25 -19.13 10.56 9.97
CA LYS A 25 -20.08 11.06 8.96
C LYS A 25 -20.33 10.07 7.83
N GLY A 26 -19.78 8.85 7.91
CA GLY A 26 -19.92 7.80 6.91
C GLY A 26 -18.85 7.79 5.81
N PHE A 27 -17.80 8.61 5.91
CA PHE A 27 -16.65 8.49 5.00
C PHE A 27 -15.79 7.28 5.36
N ARG A 28 -15.05 6.79 4.36
CA ARG A 28 -14.06 5.71 4.50
C ARG A 28 -12.73 6.19 3.94
N TYR A 29 -11.65 5.53 4.34
CA TYR A 29 -10.29 5.92 4.00
C TYR A 29 -9.52 4.76 3.36
N SER A 30 -8.76 5.07 2.31
CA SER A 30 -7.59 4.30 1.91
C SER A 30 -6.36 5.16 2.18
N TYR A 31 -5.39 4.65 2.92
CA TYR A 31 -4.18 5.39 3.24
C TYR A 31 -3.12 5.15 2.16
N ASP A 32 -2.67 6.22 1.52
CA ASP A 32 -1.52 6.23 0.61
C ASP A 32 -0.25 6.58 1.39
N MET A 33 0.63 5.59 1.56
CA MET A 33 1.93 5.81 2.18
C MET A 33 2.87 6.40 1.13
N LEU A 34 2.97 7.73 1.11
CA LEU A 34 3.73 8.50 0.12
C LEU A 34 5.16 7.96 -0.02
N GLY A 35 5.41 7.29 -1.15
CA GLY A 35 6.62 6.55 -1.43
C GLY A 35 6.46 5.77 -2.74
N GLU A 36 7.32 6.07 -3.71
CA GLU A 36 7.29 5.48 -5.05
C GLU A 36 8.69 5.44 -5.63
N ALA A 37 8.83 4.70 -6.74
CA ALA A 37 10.05 4.63 -7.55
C ALA A 37 11.32 4.37 -6.71
N ALA A 38 11.35 3.27 -5.97
CA ALA A 38 12.56 2.83 -5.28
C ALA A 38 13.73 2.77 -6.28
N LEU A 39 14.86 3.39 -5.95
CA LEU A 39 16.05 3.39 -6.80
C LEU A 39 17.07 2.34 -6.36
N THR A 40 17.05 2.02 -5.07
CA THR A 40 17.92 1.03 -4.44
C THR A 40 17.11 -0.03 -3.70
N GLU A 41 17.75 -1.18 -3.46
CA GLU A 41 17.15 -2.21 -2.61
C GLU A 41 16.91 -1.71 -1.18
N HIS A 42 17.76 -0.80 -0.69
CA HIS A 42 17.56 -0.16 0.60
C HIS A 42 16.26 0.66 0.64
N ASP A 43 15.97 1.43 -0.41
CA ASP A 43 14.72 2.18 -0.52
C ASP A 43 13.52 1.24 -0.53
N ALA A 44 13.59 0.16 -1.31
CA ALA A 44 12.51 -0.81 -1.40
C ALA A 44 12.23 -1.50 -0.05
N GLN A 45 13.26 -1.84 0.72
CA GLN A 45 13.11 -2.38 2.07
C GLN A 45 12.52 -1.36 3.05
N LYS A 46 12.91 -0.08 2.92
CA LYS A 46 12.34 0.99 3.74
C LYS A 46 10.84 1.18 3.45
N TYR A 47 10.44 1.17 2.19
CA TYR A 47 9.03 1.25 1.80
C TYR A 47 8.24 0.02 2.24
N LEU A 48 8.81 -1.18 2.10
CA LEU A 48 8.20 -2.41 2.59
C LEU A 48 7.89 -2.33 4.09
N ALA A 49 8.89 -1.96 4.90
CA ALA A 49 8.71 -1.79 6.35
C ALA A 49 7.66 -0.71 6.70
N SER A 50 7.60 0.37 5.92
CA SER A 50 6.58 1.42 6.06
C SER A 50 5.17 0.88 5.79
N TYR A 51 4.99 0.10 4.72
CA TYR A 51 3.70 -0.53 4.42
C TYR A 51 3.30 -1.56 5.49
N GLU A 52 4.22 -2.39 5.96
CA GLU A 52 3.94 -3.36 7.04
C GLU A 52 3.47 -2.65 8.32
N GLN A 53 4.18 -1.59 8.73
CA GLN A 53 3.81 -0.79 9.90
C GLN A 53 2.45 -0.10 9.71
N ALA A 54 2.18 0.41 8.50
CA ALA A 54 0.90 1.03 8.17
C ALA A 54 -0.24 0.01 8.24
N ILE A 55 -0.08 -1.18 7.64
CA ILE A 55 -1.09 -2.25 7.67
C ILE A 55 -1.41 -2.66 9.11
N HIS A 56 -0.39 -2.83 9.97
CA HIS A 56 -0.64 -3.12 11.38
C HIS A 56 -1.42 -2.00 12.09
N SER A 57 -1.09 -0.74 11.83
CA SER A 57 -1.76 0.41 12.43
C SER A 57 -3.22 0.53 11.96
N ILE A 58 -3.43 0.43 10.64
CA ILE A 58 -4.74 0.50 9.98
C ILE A 58 -5.60 -0.68 10.40
N GLY A 59 -5.05 -1.90 10.39
CA GLY A 59 -5.77 -3.10 10.79
C GLY A 59 -6.23 -3.08 12.24
N LYS A 60 -5.37 -2.62 13.16
CA LYS A 60 -5.75 -2.37 14.56
C LYS A 60 -6.84 -1.29 14.68
N ALA A 61 -6.78 -0.22 13.89
CA ALA A 61 -7.80 0.82 13.91
C ALA A 61 -9.11 0.43 13.20
N SER A 62 -9.05 -0.52 12.26
CA SER A 62 -10.22 -1.07 11.58
C SER A 62 -11.11 -1.85 12.56
N HIS A 63 -10.52 -2.56 13.52
CA HIS A 63 -11.25 -3.28 14.58
C HIS A 63 -12.32 -4.25 14.04
N GLY A 64 -12.03 -4.91 12.90
CA GLY A 64 -12.93 -5.89 12.29
C GLY A 64 -14.13 -5.29 11.54
N ARG A 65 -14.06 -4.01 11.16
CA ARG A 65 -15.07 -3.36 10.29
C ARG A 65 -15.09 -3.91 8.86
N GLY A 66 -14.10 -4.73 8.49
CA GLY A 66 -13.99 -5.38 7.20
C GLY A 66 -13.58 -4.44 6.07
N ILE A 67 -13.48 -5.00 4.86
CA ILE A 67 -12.94 -4.29 3.68
C ILE A 67 -13.84 -3.17 3.14
N TYR A 68 -15.11 -3.12 3.53
CA TYR A 68 -16.09 -2.15 3.02
C TYR A 68 -16.28 -0.94 3.93
N GLU A 69 -16.44 -1.18 5.23
CA GLU A 69 -16.68 -0.13 6.23
C GLU A 69 -15.42 0.30 6.98
N GLY A 70 -14.40 -0.57 7.00
CA GLY A 70 -13.11 -0.29 7.60
C GLY A 70 -12.18 0.48 6.66
N PRO A 71 -11.12 1.09 7.20
CA PRO A 71 -10.07 1.68 6.40
C PRO A 71 -9.22 0.60 5.69
N GLY A 72 -8.65 0.97 4.56
CA GLY A 72 -7.69 0.18 3.79
C GLY A 72 -6.38 0.91 3.54
N ILE A 73 -5.52 0.30 2.73
CA ILE A 73 -4.24 0.86 2.29
C ILE A 73 -4.10 0.80 0.77
N SER A 74 -3.43 1.79 0.20
CA SER A 74 -2.97 1.78 -1.19
C SER A 74 -1.45 1.62 -1.24
N ILE A 75 -0.97 0.75 -2.13
CA ILE A 75 0.47 0.50 -2.35
C ILE A 75 0.84 0.76 -3.81
N LYS A 76 2.09 1.17 -4.05
CA LYS A 76 2.68 1.31 -5.40
C LYS A 76 3.72 0.22 -5.60
N LEU A 77 3.67 -0.51 -6.71
CA LEU A 77 4.59 -1.62 -6.96
C LEU A 77 6.02 -1.13 -7.19
N SER A 78 6.18 0.06 -7.79
CA SER A 78 7.50 0.71 -7.93
C SER A 78 8.20 1.01 -6.61
N ALA A 79 7.48 1.13 -5.50
CA ALA A 79 8.07 1.30 -4.18
C ALA A 79 8.67 -0.01 -3.64
N LEU A 80 8.19 -1.17 -4.11
CA LEU A 80 8.57 -2.48 -3.56
C LEU A 80 9.75 -3.14 -4.26
N HIS A 81 10.24 -2.58 -5.37
CA HIS A 81 11.36 -3.16 -6.09
C HIS A 81 12.14 -2.10 -6.86
N PRO A 82 13.49 -2.06 -6.73
CA PRO A 82 14.31 -0.99 -7.29
C PRO A 82 14.28 -0.93 -8.82
N ARG A 83 13.91 -2.04 -9.47
CA ARG A 83 13.88 -2.16 -10.94
C ARG A 83 12.52 -2.69 -11.41
N TYR A 84 11.43 -2.10 -10.94
CA TYR A 84 10.08 -2.44 -11.39
C TYR A 84 9.88 -2.01 -12.85
N SER A 85 10.16 -2.93 -13.78
CA SER A 85 9.95 -2.75 -15.22
C SER A 85 9.85 -4.09 -15.95
N ARG A 86 9.20 -4.10 -17.13
CA ARG A 86 8.99 -5.31 -17.94
C ARG A 86 10.29 -6.02 -18.32
N ALA A 87 11.37 -5.26 -18.52
CA ALA A 87 12.70 -5.78 -18.83
C ALA A 87 13.36 -6.57 -17.68
N GLN A 88 12.77 -6.55 -16.48
CA GLN A 88 13.24 -7.27 -15.29
C GLN A 88 12.18 -8.25 -14.77
N TYR A 89 11.37 -8.82 -15.68
CA TYR A 89 10.23 -9.68 -15.36
C TYR A 89 10.53 -10.77 -14.33
N GLU A 90 11.58 -11.58 -14.56
CA GLU A 90 11.95 -12.67 -13.65
C GLU A 90 12.25 -12.14 -12.24
N ARG A 91 13.04 -11.08 -12.14
CA ARG A 91 13.35 -10.43 -10.87
C ARG A 91 12.10 -9.87 -10.19
N VAL A 92 11.16 -9.31 -10.94
CA VAL A 92 9.89 -8.85 -10.37
C VAL A 92 9.09 -10.04 -9.81
N MET A 93 9.04 -11.16 -10.52
CA MET A 93 8.33 -12.36 -10.05
C MET A 93 9.01 -13.08 -8.88
N ASP A 94 10.33 -12.97 -8.76
CA ASP A 94 11.10 -13.64 -7.71
C ASP A 94 11.36 -12.76 -6.49
N GLU A 95 11.43 -11.43 -6.66
CA GLU A 95 11.82 -10.48 -5.61
C GLU A 95 10.64 -9.59 -5.17
N LEU A 96 9.86 -9.04 -6.10
CA LEU A 96 8.72 -8.15 -5.79
C LEU A 96 7.49 -8.96 -5.34
N TYR A 97 7.12 -9.99 -6.10
CA TYR A 97 5.91 -10.77 -5.81
C TYR A 97 5.85 -11.32 -4.37
N PRO A 98 6.93 -11.90 -3.79
CA PRO A 98 6.89 -12.34 -2.39
C PRO A 98 6.59 -11.21 -1.40
N ARG A 99 7.05 -9.97 -1.68
CA ARG A 99 6.76 -8.78 -0.86
C ARG A 99 5.29 -8.40 -0.97
N LEU A 100 4.75 -8.35 -2.19
CA LEU A 100 3.33 -8.11 -2.45
C LEU A 100 2.45 -9.15 -1.74
N LEU A 101 2.79 -10.44 -1.86
CA LEU A 101 2.08 -11.52 -1.21
C LEU A 101 2.11 -11.38 0.32
N SER A 102 3.27 -11.06 0.90
CA SER A 102 3.41 -10.84 2.35
C SER A 102 2.48 -9.73 2.84
N LEU A 103 2.48 -8.56 2.18
CA LEU A 103 1.60 -7.44 2.52
C LEU A 103 0.12 -7.79 2.37
N THR A 104 -0.23 -8.52 1.30
CA THR A 104 -1.61 -8.94 1.04
C THR A 104 -2.10 -9.94 2.09
N LEU A 105 -1.27 -10.91 2.47
CA LEU A 105 -1.58 -11.84 3.55
C LEU A 105 -1.72 -11.12 4.90
N LEU A 106 -0.89 -10.11 5.16
CA LEU A 106 -1.00 -9.30 6.37
C LEU A 106 -2.29 -8.47 6.39
N ALA A 107 -2.65 -7.82 5.28
CA ALA A 107 -3.91 -7.10 5.14
C ALA A 107 -5.12 -8.03 5.34
N LYS A 108 -5.06 -9.24 4.78
CA LYS A 108 -6.08 -10.29 4.98
C LYS A 108 -6.22 -10.70 6.44
N GLN A 109 -5.14 -10.78 7.22
CA GLN A 109 -5.23 -11.11 8.66
C GLN A 109 -6.04 -10.08 9.45
N TYR A 110 -6.04 -8.82 9.01
CA TYR A 110 -6.82 -7.74 9.62
C TYR A 110 -8.17 -7.50 8.95
N ASP A 111 -8.50 -8.24 7.89
CA ASP A 111 -9.69 -8.05 7.06
C ASP A 111 -9.82 -6.60 6.55
N ILE A 112 -8.72 -6.03 6.05
CA ILE A 112 -8.69 -4.68 5.46
C ILE A 112 -8.40 -4.74 3.96
N GLY A 113 -8.89 -3.73 3.23
CA GLY A 113 -8.61 -3.58 1.80
C GLY A 113 -7.13 -3.24 1.56
N LEU A 114 -6.53 -3.89 0.56
CA LEU A 114 -5.24 -3.51 0.00
C LEU A 114 -5.43 -3.23 -1.49
N ASN A 115 -5.17 -1.99 -1.90
CA ASN A 115 -5.26 -1.55 -3.28
C ASN A 115 -3.87 -1.48 -3.91
N ILE A 116 -3.74 -1.97 -5.14
CA ILE A 116 -2.54 -1.76 -5.96
C ILE A 116 -2.80 -0.55 -6.86
N ASP A 117 -2.04 0.51 -6.67
CA ASP A 117 -2.15 1.71 -7.50
C ASP A 117 -1.63 1.44 -8.92
N ALA A 118 -2.33 1.97 -9.91
CA ALA A 118 -1.85 1.99 -11.28
C ALA A 118 -0.80 3.11 -11.46
N GLU A 119 0.27 2.80 -12.18
CA GLU A 119 1.41 3.69 -12.39
C GLU A 119 1.52 4.01 -13.90
N GLU A 120 2.74 4.07 -14.47
CA GLU A 120 2.95 4.34 -15.89
C GLU A 120 2.40 3.23 -16.79
N ALA A 121 1.99 3.60 -18.01
CA ALA A 121 1.28 2.71 -18.93
C ALA A 121 2.07 1.43 -19.31
N ASP A 122 3.40 1.51 -19.36
CA ASP A 122 4.27 0.37 -19.69
C ASP A 122 4.37 -0.68 -18.56
N ARG A 123 3.89 -0.35 -17.36
CA ARG A 123 3.80 -1.24 -16.19
C ARG A 123 2.46 -1.96 -16.07
N LEU A 124 1.46 -1.60 -16.87
CA LEU A 124 0.11 -2.17 -16.78
C LEU A 124 0.11 -3.70 -16.96
N GLU A 125 0.71 -4.22 -18.03
CA GLU A 125 0.72 -5.68 -18.26
C GLU A 125 1.46 -6.43 -17.14
N LEU A 126 2.56 -5.86 -16.64
CA LEU A 126 3.35 -6.45 -15.58
C LEU A 126 2.59 -6.47 -14.24
N SER A 127 1.78 -5.45 -13.93
CA SER A 127 0.96 -5.44 -12.73
C SER A 127 -0.18 -6.47 -12.81
N LEU A 128 -0.72 -6.72 -14.01
CA LEU A 128 -1.72 -7.76 -14.24
C LEU A 128 -1.14 -9.16 -14.01
N ASP A 129 0.10 -9.43 -14.45
CA ASP A 129 0.75 -10.73 -14.18
C ASP A 129 0.95 -10.98 -12.67
N LEU A 130 1.26 -9.92 -11.91
CA LEU A 130 1.36 -10.00 -10.44
C LEU A 130 -0.01 -10.24 -9.79
N LEU A 131 -1.07 -9.58 -10.30
CA LEU A 131 -2.44 -9.74 -9.83
C LEU A 131 -2.97 -11.16 -10.11
N GLU A 132 -2.76 -11.68 -11.31
CA GLU A 132 -3.15 -13.05 -11.69
C GLU A 132 -2.54 -14.09 -10.75
N ARG A 133 -1.27 -13.92 -10.38
CA ARG A 133 -0.59 -14.83 -9.43
C ARG A 133 -1.07 -14.65 -7.98
N LEU A 134 -1.72 -13.55 -7.65
CA LEU A 134 -2.20 -13.24 -6.31
C LEU A 134 -3.63 -13.78 -6.06
N CYS A 135 -4.45 -13.87 -7.12
CA CYS A 135 -5.84 -14.34 -7.09
C CYS A 135 -5.97 -15.86 -7.18
#